data_AF-A0A1G7AEY0-F1
#
_entry.id   AF-A0A1G7AEY0-F1
#
_cell.length_a   1.000
_cell.length_b   1.000
_cell.length_c   1.000
_cell.angle_alpha   90.00
_cell.angle_beta   90.00
_cell.angle_gamma   90.00
#
_symmetry.space_group_name_H-M   'P 1'
#
loop_
_entity.id
_entity.type
_entity.pdbx_description
1 polymer ?
#
loop_
_entity_poly.entity_id
_entity_poly.type
_entity_poly.pdbx_seq_one_letter_code
_entity_poly.pdbx_strand_id
1 'polypeptide(L)'
;MVRSERSISDYDSFFDPIRQARQEKHGAQLGDPAKLAEAVLGLVMSDTPPPQLLLGSDALGLVRKRLHAMLQEIDDWEAVTCSTDS
;
A
#
# COMPACT_ATOMS: atom_id res chain seq x y z
N MET A 1 -8.44 -16.40 15.34
CA MET A 1 -8.15 -17.01 14.02
C MET A 1 -8.18 -18.51 14.20
N VAL A 2 -9.19 -19.19 13.65
CA VAL A 2 -9.29 -20.67 13.70
C VAL A 2 -8.54 -21.20 12.47
N ARG A 3 -7.50 -22.02 12.70
CA ARG A 3 -6.70 -22.62 11.62
C ARG A 3 -7.20 -24.03 11.34
N SER A 4 -7.32 -24.37 10.06
CA SER A 4 -7.59 -25.72 9.57
C SER A 4 -6.34 -26.61 9.69
N GLU A 5 -6.51 -27.86 10.13
CA GLU A 5 -5.44 -28.81 10.51
C GLU A 5 -4.64 -29.43 9.34
N ARG A 6 -4.88 -29.05 8.08
CA ARG A 6 -4.14 -29.63 6.95
C ARG A 6 -2.78 -28.94 6.76
N SER A 7 -1.72 -29.57 7.30
CA SER A 7 -0.33 -29.33 6.90
C SER A 7 0.16 -30.49 6.02
N ILE A 8 0.68 -30.20 4.83
CA ILE A 8 1.44 -31.16 4.04
C ILE A 8 2.91 -30.85 4.33
N SER A 9 3.65 -31.79 4.95
CA SER A 9 5.01 -31.53 5.46
C SER A 9 5.97 -31.04 4.39
N ASP A 10 5.77 -31.43 3.13
CA ASP A 10 6.64 -31.06 2.01
C ASP A 10 6.65 -29.54 1.76
N TYR A 11 5.62 -28.82 2.20
CA TYR A 11 5.52 -27.37 2.06
C TYR A 11 6.08 -26.58 3.24
N ASP A 12 6.40 -27.22 4.36
CA ASP A 12 6.83 -26.51 5.57
C ASP A 12 8.16 -25.77 5.33
N SER A 13 9.10 -26.33 4.59
CA SER A 13 10.36 -25.64 4.24
C SER A 13 10.18 -24.29 3.52
N PHE A 14 9.10 -24.14 2.75
CA PHE A 14 8.78 -22.91 2.02
C PHE A 14 7.90 -21.96 2.85
N PHE A 15 7.00 -22.52 3.66
CA PHE A 15 6.01 -21.76 4.41
C PHE A 15 6.46 -21.38 5.83
N ASP A 16 7.41 -22.08 6.44
CA ASP A 16 7.92 -21.77 7.78
C ASP A 16 8.50 -20.36 7.89
N PRO A 17 9.33 -19.88 6.95
CA PRO A 17 9.82 -18.49 6.98
C PRO A 17 8.68 -17.47 6.88
N ILE A 18 7.66 -17.76 6.06
CA ILE A 18 6.47 -16.91 5.89
C ILE A 18 5.61 -16.93 7.16
N ARG A 19 5.50 -18.08 7.81
CA ARG A 19 4.72 -18.30 9.04
C ARG A 19 5.37 -17.57 10.22
N GLN A 20 6.70 -17.65 10.35
CA GLN A 20 7.48 -16.91 11.34
C GLN A 20 7.38 -15.39 11.12
N ALA A 21 7.63 -14.90 9.90
CA ALA A 21 7.53 -13.47 9.61
C ALA A 21 6.12 -12.90 9.87
N ARG A 22 5.06 -13.71 9.68
CA ARG A 22 3.68 -13.31 10.01
C ARG A 22 3.40 -13.34 11.51
N GLN A 23 3.98 -14.26 12.26
CA GLN A 23 3.89 -14.31 13.72
C GLN A 23 4.60 -13.11 14.35
N GLU A 24 5.78 -12.74 13.86
CA GLU A 24 6.52 -11.56 14.32
C GLU A 24 5.77 -10.25 14.05
N LYS A 25 5.03 -10.18 12.93
CA LYS A 25 4.18 -9.03 12.60
C LYS A 25 2.81 -9.06 13.30
N HIS A 26 2.44 -10.13 13.96
CA HIS A 26 1.16 -10.26 14.65
C HIS A 26 1.16 -9.41 15.93
N GLY A 27 0.44 -8.29 15.92
CA GLY A 27 0.43 -7.31 17.01
C GLY A 27 1.38 -6.11 16.80
N ALA A 28 2.22 -6.14 15.77
CA ALA A 28 3.08 -5.03 15.33
C ALA A 28 2.67 -4.48 13.95
N GLN A 29 1.41 -4.71 13.56
CA GLN A 29 0.86 -4.14 12.33
C GLN A 29 0.92 -2.61 12.43
N LEU A 30 1.59 -1.99 11.46
CA LEU A 30 1.66 -0.53 11.34
C LEU A 30 0.25 -0.01 11.10
N GLY A 31 -0.35 0.60 12.12
CA GLY A 31 -1.68 1.18 12.04
C GLY A 31 -2.39 1.18 13.38
N ASP A 32 -3.22 2.20 13.59
CA ASP A 32 -4.11 2.29 14.74
C ASP A 32 -5.55 2.29 14.19
N PRO A 33 -6.33 1.21 14.40
CA PRO A 33 -7.69 1.11 13.90
C PRO A 33 -8.62 2.23 14.42
N ALA A 34 -8.35 2.78 15.61
CA ALA A 34 -9.14 3.90 16.13
C ALA A 34 -8.86 5.18 15.32
N LYS A 35 -7.59 5.48 15.04
CA LYS A 35 -7.21 6.61 14.18
C LYS A 35 -7.71 6.46 12.75
N LEU A 36 -7.76 5.23 12.24
CA LEU A 36 -8.36 4.94 10.94
C LEU A 36 -9.85 5.32 10.93
N ALA A 37 -10.61 4.90 11.95
CA ALA A 37 -12.03 5.21 12.06
C ALA A 37 -12.26 6.74 12.15
N GLU A 38 -11.46 7.46 12.93
CA GLU A 38 -11.52 8.92 13.01
C GLU A 38 -11.26 9.59 11.66
N ALA A 39 -10.24 9.14 10.91
CA ALA A 39 -9.93 9.67 9.59
C ALA A 39 -11.06 9.43 8.57
N VAL A 40 -11.68 8.24 8.61
CA VAL A 40 -12.82 7.91 7.75
C VAL A 40 -14.05 8.73 8.11
N LEU A 41 -14.33 8.94 9.39
CA LEU A 41 -15.44 9.81 9.83
C LEU A 41 -15.22 11.25 9.36
N GLY A 42 -13.99 11.77 9.50
CA GLY A 42 -13.64 13.10 8.97
C GLY A 42 -13.83 13.21 7.47
N LEU A 43 -13.50 12.15 6.72
CA LEU A 43 -13.71 12.10 5.26
C LEU A 43 -15.19 12.15 4.89
N VAL A 44 -16.04 11.39 5.58
CA VAL A 44 -17.50 11.35 5.31
C VAL A 44 -18.16 12.70 5.61
N MET A 45 -17.63 13.46 6.56
CA MET A 45 -18.11 14.79 6.92
C MET A 45 -17.52 15.92 6.07
N SER A 46 -16.63 15.61 5.11
CA SER A 46 -16.01 16.60 4.23
C SER A 46 -16.97 16.98 3.10
N ASP A 47 -17.15 18.28 2.86
CA ASP A 47 -17.92 18.78 1.72
C ASP A 47 -17.23 18.49 0.38
N THR A 48 -15.91 18.23 0.40
CA THR A 48 -15.11 17.92 -0.79
C THR A 48 -14.19 16.72 -0.50
N PRO A 49 -14.73 15.49 -0.48
CA PRO A 49 -13.91 14.31 -0.22
C PRO A 49 -12.99 14.01 -1.43
N PRO A 50 -11.70 13.69 -1.21
CA PRO A 50 -10.84 13.22 -2.29
C PRO A 50 -11.35 11.89 -2.87
N PRO A 51 -11.15 11.64 -4.18
CA PRO A 51 -11.52 10.37 -4.81
C PRO A 51 -10.66 9.19 -4.31
N GLN A 52 -9.47 9.47 -3.78
CA GLN A 52 -8.58 8.48 -3.20
C GLN A 52 -7.96 9.05 -1.91
N LEU A 53 -8.09 8.32 -0.81
CA LEU A 53 -7.46 8.64 0.47
C LEU A 53 -6.32 7.65 0.76
N LEU A 54 -5.14 8.18 1.09
CA LEU A 54 -3.99 7.38 1.55
C LEU A 54 -3.94 7.39 3.07
N LEU A 55 -3.76 6.21 3.67
CA LEU A 55 -3.75 6.01 5.12
C LEU A 55 -2.44 5.34 5.51
N GLY A 56 -1.66 6.01 6.37
CA GLY A 56 -0.33 5.56 6.76
C GLY A 56 0.81 6.22 5.96
N SER A 57 1.95 6.39 6.63
CA SER A 57 3.15 7.01 6.05
C SER A 57 3.84 6.11 5.02
N ASP A 58 3.69 4.79 5.17
CA ASP A 58 4.13 3.78 4.22
C ASP A 58 3.38 3.87 2.90
N ALA A 59 2.04 3.92 2.95
CA ALA A 59 1.19 4.10 1.78
C ALA A 59 1.51 5.42 1.07
N LEU A 60 1.66 6.51 1.83
CA LEU A 60 2.06 7.81 1.29
C LEU A 60 3.42 7.76 0.58
N GLY A 61 4.42 7.12 1.21
CA GLY A 61 5.77 6.99 0.64
C GLY A 61 5.78 6.18 -0.66
N LEU A 62 5.03 5.06 -0.69
CA LEU A 62 4.93 4.18 -1.85
C LEU A 62 4.30 4.90 -3.05
N VAL A 63 3.17 5.59 -2.82
CA VAL A 63 2.47 6.31 -3.88
C VAL A 63 3.30 7.49 -4.38
N ARG A 64 3.90 8.28 -3.49
CA ARG A 64 4.79 9.39 -3.88
C ARG A 64 5.95 8.91 -4.74
N LYS A 65 6.59 7.80 -4.36
CA LYS A 65 7.69 7.22 -5.15
C LYS A 65 7.23 6.84 -6.55
N ARG A 66 6.05 6.21 -6.68
CA ARG A 66 5.49 5.83 -7.97
C ARG A 66 5.16 7.05 -8.83
N LEU A 67 4.52 8.07 -8.26
CA LEU A 67 4.18 9.30 -8.98
C LEU A 67 5.43 10.04 -9.46
N HIS A 68 6.48 10.15 -8.63
CA HIS A 68 7.74 10.76 -9.06
C HIS A 68 8.40 9.99 -10.20
N ALA A 69 8.38 8.65 -10.16
CA ALA A 69 8.91 7.85 -11.25
C ALA A 69 8.13 8.08 -12.56
N MET A 70 6.79 8.15 -12.49
CA MET A 70 5.97 8.46 -13.66
C MET A 70 6.25 9.86 -14.23
N LEU A 71 6.39 10.85 -13.34
CA LEU A 71 6.67 12.22 -13.78
C LEU A 71 8.04 12.30 -14.45
N GLN A 72 9.05 11.64 -13.88
CA GLN A 72 10.37 11.56 -14.48
C GLN A 72 10.32 10.92 -15.87
N GLU A 73 9.58 9.81 -16.03
CA GLU A 73 9.38 9.18 -17.34
C GLU A 73 8.69 10.12 -18.34
N ILE A 74 7.75 10.95 -17.90
CA ILE A 74 7.10 11.94 -18.78
C ILE A 74 8.11 13.01 -19.20
N ASP A 75 8.86 13.57 -18.24
CA ASP A 75 9.83 14.63 -18.47
C ASP A 75 10.95 14.16 -19.42
N ASP A 76 11.44 12.92 -19.24
CA ASP A 76 12.49 12.32 -20.08
C ASP A 76 12.05 12.20 -21.56
N TRP A 77 10.75 12.10 -21.82
CA TRP A 77 10.16 11.95 -23.16
C TRP A 77 9.41 13.19 -23.64
N GLU A 78 9.46 14.31 -22.91
CA GLU A 78 8.73 15.54 -23.24
C GLU A 78 9.07 16.03 -24.65
N ALA A 79 10.38 16.11 -24.98
CA ALA A 79 10.84 16.57 -26.28
C ALA A 79 10.30 15.72 -27.45
N VAL A 80 10.22 14.39 -27.28
CA VAL A 80 9.66 13.49 -28.29
C VAL A 80 8.15 13.66 -28.38
N THR A 81 7.47 13.76 -27.24
CA THR A 81 6.02 13.95 -27.18
C THR A 81 5.61 15.24 -27.91
N CYS A 82 6.27 16.36 -27.61
CA CYS A 82 6.00 17.66 -28.22
C CYS A 82 6.55 17.78 -29.66
N SER A 83 7.45 16.90 -30.10
CA SER A 83 7.96 16.92 -31.48
C SER A 83 6.90 16.56 -32.54
N THR A 84 5.74 16.06 -32.10
CA THR A 84 4.62 15.73 -32.96
C THR A 84 3.64 16.87 -33.16
N ASP A 85 3.86 18.01 -32.49
CA ASP A 85 3.07 19.21 -32.69
C ASP A 85 3.47 19.91 -34.00
N SER A 86 2.46 20.40 -34.74
CA SER A 86 2.58 21.04 -36.07
C SER A 86 3.15 22.45 -36.04
#